data_AF-A0A167H2S6-F1
#
_entry.id   AF-A0A167H2S6-F1
#
_cell.length_a   1.000
_cell.length_b   1.000
_cell.length_c   1.000
_cell.angle_alpha   90.00
_cell.angle_beta   90.00
_cell.angle_gamma   90.00
#
_symmetry.space_group_name_H-M   'P 1'
#
loop_
_entity.id
_entity.type
_entity.pdbx_description
1 polymer ?
#
loop_
_entity_poly.entity_id
_entity_poly.type
_entity_poly.pdbx_seq_one_letter_code
_entity_poly.pdbx_strand_id
1 'polypeptide(L)' 'MVAVFKKNEPVLYRTEDGKFWVGAIKEYRKSSVAGGDLLYTLSFPDGATLGSVPYGSLYAYDKSVAVERGSPPGAQ' A
#
# COMPACT_ATOMS: atom_id res chain seq x y z
N MET A 1 -4.87 -18.10 -8.55
CA MET A 1 -5.81 -16.99 -8.28
C MET A 1 -5.00 -15.92 -7.55
N VAL A 2 -4.72 -14.78 -8.17
CA VAL A 2 -3.98 -13.68 -7.53
C VAL A 2 -4.99 -12.88 -6.71
N ALA A 3 -4.79 -12.78 -5.40
CA ALA A 3 -5.59 -11.91 -4.56
C ALA A 3 -5.21 -10.45 -4.86
N VAL A 4 -6.13 -9.67 -5.41
CA VAL A 4 -5.92 -8.26 -5.77
C VAL A 4 -6.66 -7.40 -4.74
N PHE A 5 -5.95 -6.48 -4.09
CA PHE A 5 -6.60 -5.51 -3.20
C PHE A 5 -7.53 -4.59 -4.00
N LYS A 6 -8.72 -4.34 -3.47
CA LYS A 6 -9.76 -3.57 -4.17
C LYS A 6 -9.57 -2.07 -3.95
N LYS A 7 -10.08 -1.25 -4.86
CA LYS A 7 -10.14 0.21 -4.67
C LYS A 7 -10.92 0.55 -3.38
N ASN A 8 -10.40 1.52 -2.63
CA ASN A 8 -10.83 1.97 -1.31
C ASN A 8 -10.71 0.92 -0.20
N GLU A 9 -10.06 -0.22 -0.46
CA GLU A 9 -9.81 -1.22 0.56
C GLU A 9 -8.70 -0.73 1.51
N PRO A 10 -8.93 -0.75 2.84
CA PRO A 10 -7.90 -0.42 3.80
C PRO A 10 -6.83 -1.52 3.82
N VAL A 11 -5.58 -1.11 3.80
CA VAL A 11 -4.41 -1.99 3.77
C VAL A 11 -3.32 -1.48 4.70
N LEU A 12 -2.44 -2.40 5.09
CA LEU A 12 -1.21 -2.07 5.79
C LEU A 12 -0.06 -2.03 4.80
N TYR A 13 0.62 -0.89 4.75
CA TYR A 13 1.85 -0.72 4.00
C TYR A 13 3.04 -0.91 4.92
N ARG A 14 3.92 -1.86 4.57
CA ARG A 14 5.18 -2.10 5.26
C ARG A 14 6.32 -1.34 4.56
N THR A 15 7.00 -0.44 5.26
CA THR A 15 8.22 0.18 4.72
C THR A 15 9.43 -0.72 4.90
N GLU A 16 10.54 -0.35 4.26
CA GLU A 16 11.84 -1.03 4.38
C GLU A 16 12.36 -1.08 5.83
N ASP A 17 12.01 -0.09 6.66
CA ASP A 17 12.33 -0.05 8.10
C ASP A 17 11.52 -1.09 8.92
N GLY A 18 10.58 -1.79 8.29
CA GLY A 18 9.77 -2.85 8.91
C GLY A 18 8.55 -2.36 9.67
N LYS A 19 8.33 -1.05 9.72
CA LYS A 19 7.15 -0.40 10.30
C LYS A 19 5.93 -0.53 9.38
N PHE A 20 4.73 -0.35 9.94
CA PHE A 20 3.46 -0.42 9.22
C PHE A 20 2.71 0.89 9.26
N TRP A 21 2.09 1.26 8.13
CA TRP A 21 1.20 2.42 8.01
C TRP A 21 -0.15 1.98 7.45
N VAL A 22 -1.21 2.63 7.91
CA VAL A 22 -2.56 2.39 7.40
C VAL A 22 -2.81 3.31 6.21
N GLY A 23 -3.03 2.70 5.04
CA GLY A 23 -3.48 3.40 3.84
C GLY A 23 -4.72 2.74 3.26
N ALA A 24 -5.25 3.33 2.20
CA ALA A 24 -6.31 2.75 1.39
C ALA A 24 -5.88 2.68 -0.07
N ILE A 25 -6.26 1.63 -0.80
CA ILE A 25 -5.97 1.52 -2.22
C ILE A 25 -6.72 2.60 -3.00
N LYS A 26 -6.00 3.49 -3.68
CA LYS A 26 -6.59 4.47 -4.58
C LYS A 26 -6.81 3.88 -5.97
N GLU A 27 -5.80 3.18 -6.47
CA GLU A 27 -5.75 2.54 -7.78
C GLU A 27 -4.63 1.51 -7.83
N TYR A 28 -4.65 0.64 -8.83
CA TYR A 28 -3.55 -0.26 -9.14
C TYR A 28 -3.31 -0.28 -10.64
N ARG A 29 -2.06 -0.52 -11.02
CA ARG A 29 -1.63 -0.71 -12.39
C ARG A 29 -0.74 -1.92 -12.49
N LYS A 30 -0.80 -2.61 -13.63
CA LYS A 30 0.19 -3.66 -13.92
C LYS A 30 1.50 -2.99 -14.31
N SER A 31 2.61 -3.42 -13.73
CA SER A 31 3.92 -2.95 -14.17
C SER A 31 4.15 -3.34 -15.64
N SER A 32 4.69 -2.42 -16.46
CA SER A 32 4.99 -2.66 -17.87
C SER A 32 6.22 -3.56 -18.10
N VAL A 33 6.88 -4.00 -17.02
CA VAL A 33 7.99 -4.95 -17.08
C VAL A 33 7.47 -6.34 -17.43
N ALA A 34 8.16 -7.08 -18.30
CA ALA A 34 7.80 -8.46 -18.63
C ALA A 34 7.85 -9.34 -17.35
N GLY A 35 6.69 -9.87 -16.94
CA GLY A 35 6.54 -10.57 -15.66
C GLY A 35 6.25 -9.65 -14.46
N GLY A 36 5.99 -8.36 -14.69
CA GLY A 36 5.90 -7.35 -13.65
C GLY A 36 4.73 -7.51 -12.67
N ASP A 37 5.03 -7.27 -11.40
CA ASP A 37 4.09 -7.22 -10.28
C ASP A 37 3.02 -6.14 -10.44
N LEU A 38 1.91 -6.32 -9.71
CA LEU A 38 0.91 -5.28 -9.52
C LEU A 38 1.50 -4.18 -8.64
N LEU A 39 1.43 -2.95 -9.15
CA LEU A 39 1.83 -1.74 -8.45
C LEU A 39 0.58 -0.98 -8.03
N TYR A 40 0.52 -0.61 -6.76
CA TYR A 40 -0.60 0.05 -6.14
C TYR A 40 -0.27 1.50 -5.83
N THR A 41 -1.29 2.33 -5.88
CA THR A 41 -1.25 3.68 -5.33
C THR A 41 -2.09 3.70 -4.07
N LEU A 42 -1.49 4.13 -2.96
CA LEU A 42 -2.13 4.25 -1.66
C LEU A 42 -2.49 5.71 -1.39
N SER A 43 -3.58 5.89 -0.66
CA SER A 43 -3.95 7.16 -0.04
C SER A 43 -3.90 7.01 1.47
N PHE A 44 -3.29 7.97 2.15
CA PHE A 44 -3.16 8.00 3.60
C PHE A 44 -4.16 8.99 4.22
N PRO A 45 -4.50 8.82 5.50
CA PRO A 45 -5.50 9.66 6.17
C PRO A 45 -5.12 11.13 6.29
N ASP A 46 -3.82 11.48 6.21
CA ASP A 46 -3.36 12.87 6.19
C ASP A 46 -3.53 13.54 4.81
N GLY A 47 -3.92 12.79 3.78
CA GLY A 47 -4.08 13.26 2.42
C GLY A 47 -2.92 12.92 1.49
N ALA A 48 -1.76 12.50 2.03
CA ALA A 48 -0.63 12.06 1.22
C ALA A 48 -0.96 10.80 0.41
N THR A 49 -0.26 10.67 -0.71
CA THR A 49 -0.39 9.53 -1.61
C THR A 49 0.96 8.88 -1.85
N LEU A 50 0.97 7.55 -1.99
CA LEU A 50 2.18 6.80 -2.32
C LEU A 50 1.91 5.93 -3.53
N GLY A 51 2.55 6.25 -4.64
CA GLY A 51 2.44 5.49 -5.88
C GLY A 51 3.46 4.35 -5.96
N SER A 52 3.21 3.41 -6.87
CA SER A 52 4.14 2.32 -7.21
C SER A 52 4.50 1.37 -6.06
N VAL A 53 3.55 1.14 -5.14
CA VAL A 53 3.73 0.20 -4.03
C VAL A 53 3.56 -1.23 -4.53
N PRO A 54 4.57 -2.11 -4.40
CA PRO A 54 4.44 -3.49 -4.84
C PRO A 54 3.49 -4.27 -3.92
N TYR A 55 2.80 -5.27 -4.48
CA TYR A 55 1.92 -6.16 -3.72
C TYR A 55 2.60 -6.77 -2.48
N GLY A 56 3.90 -7.14 -2.58
CA GLY A 56 4.66 -7.73 -1.47
C GLY A 56 4.87 -6.81 -0.26
N SER A 57 4.66 -5.50 -0.42
CA SER A 57 4.70 -4.52 0.68
C SER A 57 3.31 -4.24 1.28
N LEU A 58 2.27 -4.87 0.75
CA LEU A 58 0.88 -4.68 1.18
C LEU A 58 0.36 -5.90 1.94
N TYR A 59 -0.30 -5.62 3.05
CA TYR A 59 -0.92 -6.62 3.91
C TYR A 59 -2.39 -6.23 4.14
N ALA A 60 -3.23 -7.23 4.35
CA ALA A 60 -4.62 -6.99 4.74
C ALA A 60 -4.66 -6.17 6.03
N TYR A 61 -5.59 -5.21 6.10
CA TYR A 61 -5.75 -4.41 7.30
C TYR A 61 -6.17 -5.27 8.49
N ASP A 62 -5.33 -5.26 9.52
CA ASP A 62 -5.56 -5.95 10.78
C ASP A 62 -5.41 -4.96 11.94
N LYS A 63 -6.40 -4.95 12.85
CA LYS A 63 -6.46 -4.00 13.96
C LYS A 63 -5.50 -4.33 15.10
N SER A 64 -4.91 -5.53 15.11
CA SER A 64 -3.94 -5.96 16.12
C SER A 64 -2.50 -5.61 15.75
N VAL A 65 -2.24 -5.21 14.50
CA VAL A 65 -0.92 -4.74 14.07
C VAL A 65 -0.66 -3.33 14.58
N ALA A 66 0.48 -3.11 15.23
CA ALA A 66 0.94 -1.78 15.61
C ALA A 66 1.30 -0.97 14.35
N VAL A 67 0.67 0.18 14.19
CA VAL A 67 0.80 1.04 13.02
C VAL A 67 1.20 2.46 13.41
N GLU A 68 2.06 3.05 12.59
CA GLU A 68 2.41 4.46 12.69
C GLU A 68 1.26 5.31 12.14
N ARG A 69 1.06 6.50 12.72
CA ARG A 69 0.06 7.48 12.27
C ARG A 69 0.71 8.53 11.37
N GLY A 70 0.02 8.90 10.29
CA GLY A 70 0.48 9.90 9.32
C GLY A 70 0.95 9.26 8.01
N SER A 71 1.77 9.98 7.27
CA SER A 71 2.29 9.55 5.97
C SER A 71 3.57 8.71 6.15
N PRO A 72 3.73 7.60 5.42
CA PRO A 72 5.02 6.91 5.36
C PRO A 72 6.06 7.74 4.61
N PRO A 73 7.35 7.46 4.83
CA PRO A 73 8.43 8.04 4.04
C PRO A 73 8.23 7.75 2.54
N GLY A 74 8.36 8.79 1.71
CA GLY A 74 8.17 8.72 0.27
C GLY A 74 6.75 9.04 -0.22
N ALA A 75 5.78 9.22 0.69
CA ALA A 75 4.46 9.72 0.33
C ALA A 75 4.53 11.23 -0.01
N GLN A 76 3.77 11.65 -1.03
CA GLN A 76 3.71 13.03 -1.54
C GLN A 76 2.29 13.58 -1.52
#